data_AF-A0A960RTX0-F1
#
_entry.id   AF-A0A960RTX0-F1
#
_cell.length_a   1.000
_cell.length_b   1.000
_cell.length_c   1.000
_cell.angle_alpha   90.00
_cell.angle_beta   90.00
_cell.angle_gamma   90.00
#
_symmetry.space_group_name_H-M   'P 1'
#
loop_
_entity.id
_entity.type
_entity.pdbx_description
1 polymer ?
#
loop_
_entity_poly.entity_id
_entity_poly.type
_entity_poly.pdbx_seq_one_letter_code
_entity_poly.pdbx_strand_id
1 'polypeptide(L)'
;MTQKKSPKNEGSFKDKFHETLDTLKKNEKIEDLYSYASSNTADTIAFVAMVLGILIVWFNPFYGGLIIGVVTGLYFTEELAKPFYSLEGFIEEQGMIRSLVLGGLLLSFFFFLPGVFIGAFIAVVIKQLLMPDKRKKEEDDEE
;
A
#
# COMPACT_ATOMS: atom_id res chain seq x y z
N MET A 1 5.93 24.68 -48.68
CA MET A 1 5.64 25.28 -47.36
C MET A 1 5.13 24.16 -46.46
N THR A 2 5.94 23.73 -45.49
CA THR A 2 5.66 22.61 -44.59
C THR A 2 5.24 23.17 -43.22
N GLN A 3 3.95 23.10 -42.88
CA GLN A 3 3.48 23.36 -41.51
C GLN A 3 3.75 22.12 -40.64
N LYS A 4 4.64 22.30 -39.66
CA LYS A 4 5.01 21.28 -38.68
C LYS A 4 3.98 21.29 -37.54
N LYS A 5 3.35 20.14 -37.31
CA LYS A 5 2.35 19.89 -36.26
C LYS A 5 3.02 19.57 -34.91
N SER A 6 2.37 20.04 -33.84
CA SER A 6 2.29 19.46 -32.47
C SER A 6 3.39 19.87 -31.44
N PRO A 7 3.21 19.56 -30.13
CA PRO A 7 2.31 20.21 -29.16
C PRO A 7 3.00 20.43 -27.78
N LYS A 8 2.40 21.13 -26.80
CA LYS A 8 2.85 21.01 -25.39
C LYS A 8 1.72 21.33 -24.40
N ASN A 9 1.15 20.29 -23.80
CA ASN A 9 0.16 20.38 -22.72
C ASN A 9 0.56 19.35 -21.65
N GLU A 10 1.46 19.73 -20.74
CA GLU A 10 2.02 18.85 -19.69
C GLU A 10 1.66 19.31 -18.26
N GLY A 11 0.87 20.39 -18.09
CA GLY A 11 0.51 20.92 -16.76
C GLY A 11 -0.78 20.35 -16.15
N SER A 12 -1.74 19.89 -16.96
CA SER A 12 -3.11 19.69 -16.48
C SER A 12 -3.34 18.46 -15.58
N PHE A 13 -2.43 17.48 -15.54
CA PHE A 13 -2.67 16.24 -14.81
C PHE A 13 -2.29 16.35 -13.33
N LYS A 14 -1.13 16.94 -13.01
CA LYS A 14 -0.67 17.08 -11.61
C LYS A 14 -1.58 18.00 -10.80
N ASP A 15 -2.01 19.11 -11.40
CA ASP A 15 -2.88 20.08 -10.74
C ASP A 15 -4.25 19.48 -10.39
N LYS A 16 -4.83 18.70 -11.31
CA LYS A 16 -6.09 17.97 -11.06
C LYS A 16 -5.97 16.89 -9.99
N PHE A 17 -4.81 16.23 -9.92
CA PHE A 17 -4.54 15.24 -8.87
C PHE A 17 -4.43 15.91 -7.48
N HIS A 18 -3.72 17.02 -7.37
CA HIS A 18 -3.61 17.78 -6.12
C HIS A 18 -4.96 18.31 -5.65
N GLU A 19 -5.77 18.86 -6.56
CA GLU A 19 -7.09 19.39 -6.24
C GLU A 19 -8.07 18.29 -5.77
N THR A 20 -7.99 17.09 -6.38
CA THR A 20 -8.79 15.94 -5.94
C THR A 20 -8.35 15.43 -4.56
N LEU A 21 -7.05 15.41 -4.28
CA LEU A 21 -6.50 15.00 -2.98
C LEU A 21 -6.87 15.98 -1.86
N ASP A 22 -6.82 17.29 -2.12
CA ASP A 22 -7.24 18.30 -1.15
C ASP A 22 -8.75 18.24 -0.87
N THR A 23 -9.55 17.93 -1.89
CA THR A 23 -11.00 17.74 -1.73
C THR A 23 -11.33 16.46 -0.94
N LEU A 24 -10.55 15.40 -1.11
CA LEU A 24 -10.66 14.17 -0.31
C LEU A 24 -10.23 14.42 1.15
N LYS A 25 -9.13 15.15 1.38
CA LYS A 25 -8.63 15.48 2.71
C LYS A 25 -9.61 16.34 3.52
N LYS A 26 -10.40 17.18 2.85
CA LYS A 26 -11.37 18.10 3.47
C LYS A 26 -12.75 17.49 3.70
N ASN A 27 -12.97 16.24 3.29
CA ASN A 27 -14.22 15.54 3.49
C ASN A 27 -14.29 14.97 4.93
N GLU A 28 -14.99 15.65 5.83
CA GLU A 28 -15.29 15.22 7.21
C GLU A 28 -15.78 13.76 7.28
N LYS A 29 -16.46 13.26 6.24
CA LYS A 29 -16.93 11.87 6.17
C LYS A 29 -15.81 10.82 6.20
N ILE A 30 -14.61 11.15 5.74
CA ILE A 30 -13.45 10.24 5.80
C ILE A 30 -12.87 10.23 7.22
N GLU A 31 -12.88 11.37 7.89
CA GLU A 31 -12.46 11.53 9.29
C GLU A 31 -13.45 10.84 10.26
N ASP A 32 -14.75 10.89 9.96
CA ASP A 32 -15.80 10.15 10.69
C ASP A 32 -15.78 8.63 10.43
N LEU A 33 -15.50 8.18 9.20
CA LEU A 33 -15.28 6.75 8.92
C LEU A 33 -14.06 6.21 9.67
N TYR A 34 -13.04 7.07 9.83
CA TYR A 34 -11.82 6.75 10.54
C TYR A 34 -12.02 6.72 12.06
N SER A 35 -12.83 7.62 12.62
CA SER A 35 -13.17 7.64 14.06
C SER A 35 -14.14 6.52 14.46
N TYR A 36 -15.06 6.12 13.56
CA TYR A 36 -16.01 5.02 13.79
C TYR A 36 -15.35 3.63 13.69
N ALA A 37 -14.15 3.55 13.11
CA ALA A 37 -13.30 2.37 13.08
C ALA A 37 -12.41 2.21 14.34
N SER A 38 -12.85 2.75 15.48
CA SER A 38 -12.17 2.63 16.77
C SER A 38 -12.04 1.16 17.21
N SER A 39 -10.88 0.58 16.87
CA SER A 39 -10.25 -0.71 17.21
C SER A 39 -11.07 -2.00 17.06
N ASN A 40 -12.18 -2.20 17.77
CA ASN A 40 -12.85 -3.52 17.80
C ASN A 40 -13.60 -3.86 16.50
N THR A 41 -14.18 -2.86 15.85
CA THR A 41 -14.93 -3.04 14.60
C THR A 41 -13.96 -3.23 13.43
N ALA A 42 -12.81 -2.56 13.45
CA ALA A 42 -11.80 -2.64 12.40
C ALA A 42 -11.21 -4.06 12.29
N ASP A 43 -10.85 -4.68 13.41
CA ASP A 43 -10.37 -6.07 13.46
C ASP A 43 -11.40 -7.06 12.95
N THR A 44 -12.66 -6.86 13.32
CA THR A 44 -13.76 -7.72 12.86
C THR A 44 -13.98 -7.57 11.36
N ILE A 45 -13.98 -6.34 10.84
CA ILE A 45 -14.13 -6.05 9.41
C ILE A 45 -12.97 -6.64 8.62
N ALA A 46 -11.74 -6.49 9.11
CA ALA A 46 -10.55 -7.05 8.50
C ALA A 46 -10.62 -8.59 8.43
N PHE A 47 -11.05 -9.24 9.51
CA PHE A 47 -11.26 -10.68 9.54
C PHE A 47 -12.31 -11.13 8.54
N VAL A 48 -13.48 -10.48 8.51
CA VAL A 48 -14.55 -10.78 7.56
C VAL A 48 -14.09 -10.56 6.12
N ALA A 49 -13.41 -9.45 5.85
CA ALA A 49 -12.85 -9.14 4.53
C ALA A 49 -11.80 -10.18 4.10
N MET A 50 -10.97 -10.66 5.02
CA MET A 50 -9.98 -11.69 4.75
C MET A 50 -10.64 -13.04 4.40
N VAL A 51 -11.65 -13.46 5.16
CA VAL A 51 -12.43 -14.68 4.86
C VAL A 51 -13.11 -14.55 3.50
N LEU A 52 -13.74 -13.42 3.22
CA LEU A 52 -14.36 -13.17 1.91
C LEU A 52 -13.33 -13.16 0.78
N GLY A 53 -12.18 -12.53 0.98
CA GLY A 53 -11.08 -12.53 0.01
C GLY A 53 -10.64 -13.95 -0.34
N ILE A 54 -10.44 -14.81 0.67
CA ILE A 54 -10.07 -16.23 0.47
C ILE A 54 -11.15 -16.98 -0.31
N LEU A 55 -12.43 -16.79 0.02
CA LEU A 55 -13.54 -17.41 -0.71
C LEU A 55 -13.60 -16.93 -2.16
N ILE A 56 -13.37 -15.63 -2.40
CA ILE A 56 -13.39 -15.04 -3.73
C ILE A 56 -12.21 -15.53 -4.57
N VAL A 57 -11.04 -15.85 -4.00
CA VAL A 57 -9.90 -16.38 -4.76
C VAL A 57 -10.28 -17.60 -5.60
N TRP A 58 -11.23 -18.42 -5.13
CA TRP A 58 -11.69 -19.62 -5.85
C TRP A 58 -12.49 -19.29 -7.12
N PHE A 59 -13.16 -18.14 -7.15
CA PHE A 59 -13.95 -17.69 -8.30
C PHE A 59 -13.18 -16.71 -9.18
N ASN A 60 -12.46 -15.78 -8.55
CA ASN A 60 -11.64 -14.79 -9.19
C ASN A 60 -10.37 -14.53 -8.35
N PRO A 61 -9.24 -15.16 -8.72
CA PRO A 61 -7.98 -15.05 -7.99
C PRO A 61 -7.48 -13.61 -7.86
N PHE A 62 -7.74 -12.76 -8.84
CA PHE A 62 -7.27 -11.38 -8.85
C PHE A 62 -8.02 -10.51 -7.82
N TYR A 63 -9.35 -10.54 -7.82
CA TYR A 63 -10.14 -9.75 -6.87
C TYR A 63 -10.02 -10.27 -5.43
N GLY A 64 -10.01 -11.59 -5.25
CA GLY A 64 -9.76 -12.19 -3.94
C GLY A 64 -8.37 -11.82 -3.43
N GLY A 65 -7.37 -11.88 -4.32
CA GLY A 65 -6.01 -11.43 -4.05
C GLY A 65 -5.94 -9.95 -3.67
N LEU A 66 -6.65 -9.05 -4.37
CA LEU A 66 -6.69 -7.63 -4.03
C LEU A 66 -7.23 -7.38 -2.61
N ILE A 67 -8.31 -8.04 -2.22
CA ILE A 67 -8.90 -7.89 -0.88
C ILE A 67 -7.91 -8.37 0.18
N ILE A 68 -7.33 -9.56 -0.02
CA ILE A 68 -6.30 -10.11 0.87
C ILE A 68 -5.13 -9.13 0.97
N GLY A 69 -4.64 -8.66 -0.17
CA GLY A 69 -3.57 -7.68 -0.28
C GLY A 69 -3.83 -6.41 0.51
N VAL A 70 -5.01 -5.80 0.33
CA VAL A 70 -5.38 -4.58 1.04
C VAL A 70 -5.41 -4.81 2.56
N VAL A 71 -6.07 -5.87 3.02
CA VAL A 71 -6.15 -6.18 4.45
C VAL A 71 -4.76 -6.45 5.03
N THR A 72 -3.95 -7.28 4.37
CA THR A 72 -2.58 -7.56 4.81
C THR A 72 -1.71 -6.30 4.78
N GLY A 73 -1.81 -5.47 3.75
CA GLY A 73 -1.05 -4.22 3.63
C GLY A 73 -1.38 -3.19 4.70
N LEU A 74 -2.66 -3.11 5.12
CA LEU A 74 -3.10 -2.21 6.20
C LEU A 74 -2.63 -2.70 7.58
N TYR A 75 -2.67 -4.01 7.83
CA TYR A 75 -2.26 -4.60 9.12
C TYR A 75 -0.74 -4.67 9.27
N PHE A 76 -0.04 -5.10 8.23
CA PHE A 76 1.39 -5.38 8.27
C PHE A 76 2.24 -4.27 7.65
N THR A 77 1.76 -3.03 7.62
CA THR A 77 2.50 -1.92 6.98
C THR A 77 3.91 -1.75 7.54
N GLU A 78 4.07 -1.89 8.87
CA GLU A 78 5.36 -1.71 9.54
C GLU A 78 6.28 -2.92 9.32
N GLU A 79 5.72 -4.14 9.34
CA GLU A 79 6.45 -5.38 9.11
C GLU A 79 6.88 -5.54 7.67
N LEU A 80 6.08 -5.08 6.70
CA LEU A 80 6.42 -5.12 5.28
C LEU A 80 7.58 -4.18 4.96
N ALA A 81 7.75 -3.08 5.70
CA ALA A 81 8.83 -2.12 5.46
C ALA A 81 10.18 -2.59 6.05
N LYS A 82 10.18 -3.29 7.19
CA LYS A 82 11.39 -3.78 7.89
C LYS A 82 12.40 -4.52 6.99
N PRO A 83 12.01 -5.56 6.23
CA PRO A 83 12.97 -6.34 5.45
C PRO A 83 13.65 -5.55 4.34
N PHE A 84 13.07 -4.44 3.87
CA PHE A 84 13.70 -3.58 2.86
C PHE A 84 14.84 -2.72 3.41
N TYR A 85 14.86 -2.44 4.72
CA TYR A 85 15.91 -1.62 5.34
C TYR A 85 17.16 -2.43 5.73
N SER A 86 17.06 -3.75 5.86
CA SER A 86 18.16 -4.61 6.35
C SER A 86 18.42 -5.83 5.48
N LEU A 87 18.33 -5.68 4.15
CA LEU A 87 18.61 -6.76 3.19
C LEU A 87 20.04 -7.33 3.36
N GLU A 88 21.01 -6.47 3.62
CA GLU A 88 22.43 -6.85 3.75
C GLU A 88 22.65 -7.74 4.99
N GLY A 89 22.12 -7.32 6.14
CA GLY A 89 22.16 -8.12 7.38
C GLY A 89 21.36 -9.43 7.26
N PHE A 90 20.26 -9.43 6.51
CA PHE A 90 19.48 -10.65 6.26
C PHE A 90 20.24 -11.67 5.39
N ILE A 91 21.05 -11.21 4.44
CA ILE A 91 21.90 -12.06 3.59
C ILE A 91 23.10 -12.60 4.37
N GLU A 92 23.71 -11.79 5.23
CA GLU A 92 24.81 -12.24 6.11
C GLU A 92 24.32 -13.28 7.13
N GLU A 93 23.14 -13.09 7.71
CA GLU A 93 22.62 -13.97 8.76
C GLU A 93 22.07 -15.30 8.22
N GLN A 94 21.33 -15.28 7.10
CA GLN A 94 20.76 -16.51 6.52
C GLN A 94 21.65 -17.20 5.48
N GLY A 95 22.61 -16.47 4.91
CA GLY A 95 23.46 -16.94 3.83
C GLY A 95 22.85 -16.79 2.44
N MET A 96 23.70 -16.44 1.48
CA MET A 96 23.34 -16.06 0.10
C MET A 96 22.37 -17.01 -0.61
N ILE A 97 22.58 -18.33 -0.49
CA ILE A 97 21.73 -19.33 -1.18
C ILE A 97 20.30 -19.30 -0.63
N ARG A 98 20.14 -19.20 0.70
CA ARG A 98 18.81 -19.18 1.33
C ARG A 98 18.07 -17.90 0.98
N SER A 99 18.75 -16.76 1.01
CA SER A 99 18.17 -15.47 0.59
C SER A 99 17.76 -15.47 -0.89
N LEU A 100 18.56 -16.11 -1.76
CA LEU A 100 18.22 -16.24 -3.18
C LEU A 100 16.97 -17.11 -3.40
N VAL A 101 16.86 -18.23 -2.68
CA VAL A 101 15.66 -19.09 -2.73
C VAL A 101 14.43 -18.35 -2.21
N LEU A 102 14.56 -17.62 -1.10
CA LEU A 102 13.48 -16.84 -0.53
C LEU A 102 13.03 -15.73 -1.49
N GLY A 103 13.99 -15.00 -2.07
CA GLY A 103 13.72 -13.96 -3.06
C GLY A 103 13.04 -14.52 -4.32
N GLY A 104 13.51 -15.65 -4.84
CA GLY A 104 12.89 -16.34 -5.98
C GLY A 104 11.47 -16.82 -5.69
N LEU A 105 11.20 -17.30 -4.48
CA LEU A 105 9.88 -17.71 -4.02
C LEU A 105 8.93 -16.51 -3.90
N LEU A 106 9.42 -15.39 -3.38
CA LEU A 106 8.66 -14.13 -3.26
C LEU A 106 8.33 -13.55 -4.65
N LEU A 107 9.30 -13.58 -5.57
CA LEU A 107 9.09 -13.24 -6.98
C LEU A 107 8.08 -14.16 -7.67
N SER A 108 8.13 -15.46 -7.38
CA SER A 108 7.14 -16.41 -7.92
C SER A 108 5.74 -16.06 -7.45
N PHE A 109 5.56 -15.79 -6.15
CA PHE A 109 4.28 -15.33 -5.62
C PHE A 109 3.82 -14.01 -6.25
N PHE A 110 4.74 -13.09 -6.57
CA PHE A 110 4.39 -11.85 -7.27
C PHE A 110 3.75 -12.12 -8.64
N PHE A 111 4.28 -13.09 -9.40
CA PHE A 111 3.72 -13.46 -10.70
C PHE A 111 2.41 -14.24 -10.60
N PHE A 112 2.25 -15.12 -9.61
CA PHE A 112 1.05 -15.94 -9.45
C PHE A 112 -0.10 -15.23 -8.74
N LEU A 113 0.19 -14.30 -7.83
CA LEU A 113 -0.78 -13.58 -7.01
C LEU A 113 -0.56 -12.06 -7.08
N PRO A 114 -0.52 -11.45 -8.28
CA PRO A 114 -0.22 -10.03 -8.43
C PRO A 114 -1.25 -9.14 -7.73
N GLY A 115 -2.50 -9.59 -7.62
CA GLY A 115 -3.56 -8.89 -6.89
C GLY A 115 -3.21 -8.63 -5.43
N VAL A 116 -2.54 -9.58 -4.75
CA VAL A 116 -2.13 -9.41 -3.34
C VAL A 116 -1.11 -8.27 -3.21
N PHE A 117 -0.11 -8.24 -4.08
CA PHE A 117 0.92 -7.20 -4.03
C PHE A 117 0.37 -5.82 -4.42
N ILE A 118 -0.47 -5.74 -5.44
CA ILE A 118 -1.13 -4.49 -5.84
C ILE A 118 -2.02 -3.98 -4.71
N GLY A 119 -2.83 -4.85 -4.12
CA GLY A 119 -3.70 -4.50 -2.99
C GLY A 119 -2.92 -4.01 -1.79
N ALA A 120 -1.84 -4.71 -1.44
CA ALA A 120 -0.96 -4.33 -0.33
C ALA A 120 -0.30 -2.98 -0.60
N PHE A 121 0.21 -2.75 -1.81
CA PHE A 121 0.82 -1.48 -2.18
C PHE A 121 -0.17 -0.31 -2.07
N ILE A 122 -1.39 -0.47 -2.62
CA ILE A 122 -2.45 0.54 -2.52
C ILE A 122 -2.78 0.84 -1.05
N ALA A 123 -2.94 -0.19 -0.23
CA ALA A 123 -3.20 -0.05 1.19
C ALA A 123 -2.10 0.73 1.92
N VAL A 124 -0.83 0.40 1.67
CA VAL A 124 0.31 1.09 2.27
C VAL A 124 0.34 2.56 1.85
N VAL A 125 0.14 2.86 0.58
CA VAL A 125 0.10 4.24 0.08
C VAL A 125 -1.04 5.03 0.72
N ILE A 126 -2.25 4.45 0.78
CA ILE A 126 -3.40 5.09 1.42
C ILE A 126 -3.13 5.34 2.90
N LYS A 127 -2.59 4.35 3.61
CA LYS A 127 -2.25 4.49 5.03
C LYS A 127 -1.21 5.56 5.27
N GLN A 128 -0.16 5.64 4.45
CA GLN A 128 0.86 6.70 4.55
C GLN A 128 0.30 8.10 4.24
N LEU A 129 -0.65 8.22 3.32
CA LEU A 129 -1.30 9.50 3.00
C LEU A 129 -2.26 9.96 4.11
N LEU A 130 -2.98 9.03 4.75
CA LEU A 130 -3.95 9.33 5.80
C LEU A 130 -3.33 9.44 7.20
N MET A 131 -2.30 8.65 7.47
CA MET A 131 -1.49 8.68 8.69
C MET A 131 -0.04 9.03 8.30
N PRO A 132 0.25 10.27 7.85
CA PRO A 132 1.63 10.70 7.71
C PRO A 132 2.26 10.62 9.10
N ASP A 133 3.19 9.67 9.26
CA ASP A 133 3.83 9.31 10.51
C ASP A 133 4.18 10.56 11.31
N LYS A 134 3.52 10.77 12.46
CA LYS A 134 3.75 11.91 13.37
C LYS A 134 5.12 11.83 14.07
N ARG A 135 6.07 11.03 13.56
CA ARG A 135 7.42 10.86 14.12
C ARG A 135 8.44 11.92 13.72
N LYS A 136 8.09 12.91 12.89
CA LYS A 136 9.02 13.98 12.45
C LYS A 136 8.81 15.36 13.09
N LYS A 137 8.17 15.45 14.26
CA LYS A 137 7.90 16.75 14.91
C LYS A 137 8.38 16.90 16.36
N GLU A 138 9.08 15.92 16.92
CA GLU A 138 9.58 16.02 18.29
C GLU A 138 11.10 16.28 18.40
N GLU A 139 11.85 16.28 17.28
CA GLU A 139 13.29 16.57 17.30
C GLU A 139 13.66 18.04 16.99
N ASP A 140 12.72 18.85 16.47
CA ASP A 140 13.01 20.24 16.09
C ASP A 140 12.59 21.30 17.15
N ASP A 141 11.98 20.88 18.26
CA ASP A 141 11.53 21.78 19.35
C ASP A 141 12.48 21.79 20.57
N GLU A 142 13.62 21.10 20.50
CA GLU A 142 14.65 21.06 21.58
C GLU A 142 16.00 21.71 21.22
N GLU A 143 16.12 22.47 20.11
CA GLU A 143 17.30 23.32 19.86
C GLU A 143 17.17 24.75 20.41
#